data_AF-A0A3B9W0G8-F1
#
_entry.id   AF-A0A3B9W0G8-F1
#
_cell.length_a   1.000
_cell.length_b   1.000
_cell.length_c   1.000
_cell.angle_alpha   90.00
_cell.angle_beta   90.00
_cell.angle_gamma   90.00
#
_symmetry.space_group_name_H-M   'P 1'
#
loop_
_entity.id
_entity.type
_entity.pdbx_description
1 polymer ?
#
loop_
_entity_poly.entity_id
_entity_poly.type
_entity_poly.pdbx_seq_one_letter_code
_entity_poly.pdbx_strand_id
1 'polypeptide(L)'
;NGVGTVTMRVHERGVGETQSCGTGACAAAVAIRHWAGAEAPDSWQVNVPGGVVGVKFFAGAGGHEHVELSGPAVIVATGTLS
;
A
#
# COMPACT_ATOMS: atom_id res chain seq x y z
N ASN A 1 -11.40 14.44 -5.88
CA ASN A 1 -10.01 14.52 -6.40
C ASN A 1 -9.55 13.24 -7.11
N GLY A 2 -10.42 12.22 -7.33
CA GLY A 2 -10.05 11.02 -8.12
C GLY A 2 -9.13 10.04 -7.40
N VAL A 3 -9.01 10.15 -6.06
CA VAL A 3 -8.18 9.29 -5.23
C VAL A 3 -9.09 8.51 -4.28
N GLY A 4 -9.03 7.20 -4.33
CA GLY A 4 -9.72 6.31 -3.39
C GLY A 4 -9.07 6.35 -2.01
N THR A 5 -9.81 6.00 -0.97
CA THR A 5 -9.27 5.94 0.40
C THR A 5 -9.74 4.69 1.09
N VAL A 6 -8.82 3.99 1.75
CA VAL A 6 -9.12 2.83 2.57
C VAL A 6 -8.28 2.90 3.86
N THR A 7 -8.84 2.38 4.95
CA THR A 7 -8.12 2.24 6.22
C THR A 7 -7.94 0.76 6.49
N MET A 8 -6.74 0.34 6.88
CA MET A 8 -6.45 -1.05 7.18
C MET A 8 -5.58 -1.21 8.43
N ARG A 9 -5.66 -2.41 9.01
CA ARG A 9 -4.71 -2.94 10.00
C ARG A 9 -4.24 -4.30 9.50
N VAL A 10 -3.06 -4.73 9.93
CA VAL A 10 -2.46 -5.97 9.43
C VAL A 10 -1.92 -6.79 10.59
N HIS A 11 -2.21 -8.08 10.56
CA HIS A 11 -1.58 -9.06 11.43
C HIS A 11 -0.63 -9.91 10.57
N GLU A 12 0.66 -9.65 10.70
CA GLU A 12 1.70 -10.32 9.92
C GLU A 12 2.08 -11.66 10.53
N ARG A 13 2.21 -12.67 9.66
CA ARG A 13 2.51 -14.06 10.05
C ARG A 13 3.83 -14.11 10.83
N GLY A 14 3.74 -14.52 12.10
CA GLY A 14 4.90 -14.65 12.99
C GLY A 14 5.37 -13.34 13.63
N VAL A 15 4.69 -12.22 13.39
CA VAL A 15 5.06 -10.89 13.94
C VAL A 15 3.94 -10.32 14.82
N GLY A 16 2.69 -10.61 14.48
CA GLY A 16 1.55 -9.99 15.14
C GLY A 16 1.11 -8.73 14.39
N GLU A 17 0.50 -7.80 15.11
CA GLU A 17 0.09 -6.54 14.49
C GLU A 17 1.27 -5.58 14.29
N THR A 18 1.42 -5.06 13.06
CA THR A 18 2.47 -4.10 12.72
C THR A 18 1.88 -2.72 12.38
N GLN A 19 2.73 -1.70 12.46
CA GLN A 19 2.33 -0.32 12.15
C GLN A 19 2.07 -0.10 10.66
N SER A 20 2.69 -0.90 9.79
CA SER A 20 2.53 -0.82 8.34
C SER A 20 3.00 -2.13 7.70
N CYS A 21 2.39 -2.48 6.58
CA CYS A 21 2.83 -3.59 5.73
C CYS A 21 2.64 -3.16 4.27
N GLY A 22 3.74 -2.98 3.52
CA GLY A 22 3.67 -2.48 2.15
C GLY A 22 2.92 -3.41 1.19
N THR A 23 3.19 -4.72 1.27
CA THR A 23 2.47 -5.71 0.47
C THR A 23 1.00 -5.80 0.86
N GLY A 24 0.69 -5.70 2.17
CA GLY A 24 -0.68 -5.64 2.67
C GLY A 24 -1.46 -4.43 2.16
N ALA A 25 -0.82 -3.25 2.11
CA ALA A 25 -1.42 -2.03 1.58
C ALA A 25 -1.76 -2.15 0.09
N CYS A 26 -0.83 -2.67 -0.72
CA CYS A 26 -1.10 -2.95 -2.13
C CYS A 26 -2.25 -3.94 -2.31
N ALA A 27 -2.25 -5.04 -1.55
CA ALA A 27 -3.29 -6.06 -1.62
C ALA A 27 -4.67 -5.53 -1.22
N ALA A 28 -4.74 -4.71 -0.16
CA ALA A 28 -5.99 -4.08 0.27
C ALA A 28 -6.55 -3.13 -0.80
N ALA A 29 -5.70 -2.31 -1.42
CA ALA A 29 -6.09 -1.42 -2.50
C ALA A 29 -6.57 -2.21 -3.74
N VAL A 30 -5.89 -3.30 -4.12
CA VAL A 30 -6.31 -4.19 -5.22
C VAL A 30 -7.70 -4.77 -4.94
N ALA A 31 -7.90 -5.32 -3.74
CA ALA A 31 -9.15 -5.95 -3.36
C ALA A 31 -10.33 -4.97 -3.38
N ILE A 32 -10.13 -3.77 -2.82
CA ILE A 32 -11.18 -2.74 -2.76
C ILE A 32 -11.44 -2.13 -4.14
N ARG A 33 -10.40 -1.87 -4.95
CA ARG A 33 -10.58 -1.39 -6.33
C ARG A 33 -11.38 -2.40 -7.15
N HIS A 34 -11.05 -3.68 -7.04
CA HIS A 34 -11.79 -4.75 -7.71
C HIS A 34 -13.26 -4.80 -7.26
N TRP A 35 -13.51 -4.73 -5.95
CA TRP A 35 -14.86 -4.73 -5.39
C TRP A 35 -15.69 -3.50 -5.81
N ALA A 36 -15.06 -2.33 -5.90
CA ALA A 36 -15.70 -1.08 -6.30
C ALA A 36 -16.06 -1.00 -7.80
N GLY A 37 -15.52 -1.92 -8.62
CA GLY A 37 -15.86 -2.06 -10.03
C GLY A 37 -15.09 -1.15 -10.98
N ALA A 38 -15.53 -1.09 -12.24
CA ALA A 38 -14.79 -0.48 -13.35
C ALA A 38 -14.52 1.03 -13.18
N GLU A 39 -15.36 1.74 -12.42
CA GLU A 39 -15.23 3.18 -12.16
C GLU A 39 -14.33 3.50 -10.96
N ALA A 40 -13.74 2.47 -10.33
CA ALA A 40 -12.84 2.66 -9.21
C ALA A 40 -11.56 3.40 -9.65
N PRO A 41 -11.05 4.35 -8.84
CA PRO A 41 -9.87 5.12 -9.22
C PRO A 41 -8.62 4.24 -9.24
N ASP A 42 -7.61 4.68 -9.99
CA ASP A 42 -6.29 4.03 -10.05
C ASP A 42 -5.31 4.55 -9.00
N SER A 43 -5.69 5.56 -8.22
CA SER A 43 -4.85 6.12 -7.14
C SER A 43 -5.57 5.98 -5.82
N TRP A 44 -4.86 5.48 -4.81
CA TRP A 44 -5.42 5.18 -3.50
C TRP A 44 -4.52 5.69 -2.38
N GLN A 45 -5.13 6.23 -1.33
CA GLN A 45 -4.49 6.43 -0.04
C GLN A 45 -4.90 5.31 0.91
N VAL A 46 -3.90 4.63 1.47
CA VAL A 46 -4.09 3.58 2.46
C VAL A 46 -3.63 4.12 3.81
N ASN A 47 -4.59 4.32 4.71
CA ASN A 47 -4.30 4.70 6.09
C ASN A 47 -3.96 3.44 6.90
N VAL A 48 -2.77 3.42 7.46
CA VAL A 48 -2.27 2.39 8.40
C VAL A 48 -1.89 3.05 9.73
N PRO A 49 -1.72 2.29 10.83
CA PRO A 49 -1.34 2.89 12.12
C PRO A 49 -0.06 3.75 12.06
N GLY A 50 0.91 3.34 11.24
CA GLY A 50 2.20 4.02 11.06
C GLY A 50 2.19 5.21 10.09
N GLY A 51 1.04 5.58 9.52
CA GLY A 51 0.91 6.72 8.61
C GLY A 51 0.10 6.41 7.35
N VAL A 52 0.33 7.20 6.30
CA VAL A 52 -0.38 7.07 5.02
C VAL A 52 0.60 6.62 3.94
N VAL A 53 0.22 5.60 3.17
CA VAL A 53 0.93 5.18 1.97
C VAL A 53 0.04 5.36 0.74
N GLY A 54 0.66 5.69 -0.39
CA GLY A 54 0.01 5.79 -1.68
C GLY A 54 0.12 4.47 -2.45
N VAL A 55 -0.97 4.03 -3.07
CA VAL A 55 -0.98 2.90 -4.01
C VAL A 55 -1.49 3.39 -5.36
N LYS A 56 -0.78 3.04 -6.43
CA LYS A 56 -1.13 3.43 -7.80
C LYS A 56 -1.14 2.23 -8.75
N PHE A 57 -2.18 2.16 -9.58
CA PHE A 57 -2.34 1.17 -10.65
C PHE A 57 -1.92 1.79 -12.00
N PHE A 58 -1.20 1.02 -12.82
CA PHE A 58 -0.80 1.46 -14.16
C PHE A 58 -0.47 0.26 -15.06
N ALA A 59 -0.49 0.49 -16.38
CA ALA A 59 -0.12 -0.53 -17.35
C ALA A 59 1.38 -0.89 -17.23
N GLY A 60 1.65 -2.18 -17.02
CA GLY A 60 2.97 -2.78 -17.01
C GLY A 60 3.34 -3.46 -18.32
N ALA A 61 4.52 -4.09 -18.34
CA ALA A 61 4.99 -4.83 -19.50
C ALA A 61 4.13 -6.09 -19.75
N GLY A 62 4.04 -6.51 -21.02
CA GLY A 62 3.32 -7.74 -21.40
C GLY A 62 1.79 -7.67 -21.23
N GLY A 63 1.23 -6.47 -21.07
CA GLY A 63 -0.23 -6.30 -20.91
C GLY A 63 -0.74 -6.58 -19.48
N HIS A 64 0.16 -6.74 -18.52
CA HIS A 64 -0.20 -6.88 -17.10
C HIS A 64 -0.39 -5.51 -16.45
N GLU A 65 -1.29 -5.42 -15.48
CA GLU A 65 -1.40 -4.24 -14.61
C GLU A 65 -0.38 -4.34 -13.48
N HIS A 66 0.32 -3.25 -13.18
CA HIS A 66 1.26 -3.13 -12.09
C HIS A 66 0.68 -2.30 -10.94
N VAL A 67 1.17 -2.57 -9.74
CA VAL A 67 0.83 -1.84 -8.50
C VAL A 67 2.09 -1.24 -7.94
N GLU A 68 2.13 0.09 -7.83
CA GLU A 68 3.21 0.84 -7.19
C GLU A 68 2.80 1.28 -5.79
N LEU A 69 3.74 1.16 -4.85
CA LEU A 69 3.62 1.66 -3.48
C LEU A 69 4.53 2.88 -3.31
N SER A 70 4.02 3.93 -2.70
CA SER A 70 4.80 5.10 -2.28
C SER A 70 4.52 5.45 -0.82
N GLY A 71 5.52 5.97 -0.12
CA GLY A 71 5.39 6.36 1.27
C GLY A 71 6.65 7.06 1.77
N PRO A 72 6.56 7.78 2.90
CA PRO A 72 7.70 8.45 3.50
C PRO A 72 8.69 7.42 4.08
N ALA A 73 9.98 7.78 4.09
CA ALA A 73 11.03 7.07 4.78
C ALA A 73 11.94 8.09 5.49
N VAL A 74 12.36 7.77 6.72
CA VAL A 74 13.23 8.63 7.54
C VAL A 74 14.33 7.78 8.16
N ILE A 75 15.58 8.25 8.08
CA ILE A 75 16.70 7.62 8.77
C ILE A 75 16.61 7.97 10.26
N VAL A 76 16.49 6.95 11.11
CA VAL A 76 16.37 7.13 12.58
C VAL A 76 17.67 6.89 13.34
N ALA A 77 18.60 6.12 12.76
CA ALA A 77 19.90 5.80 13.36
C ALA A 77 20.91 5.38 12.30
N THR A 78 22.20 5.46 12.64
CA THR A 78 23.33 4.95 11.84
C THR A 78 24.29 4.18 12.76
N GLY A 79 24.87 3.07 12.28
CA GLY A 79 25.82 2.27 13.07
C GLY A 79 26.57 1.23 12.24
N THR A 80 27.45 0.48 12.91
CA THR A 80 28.26 -0.60 12.33
C THR A 80 27.93 -1.93 13.02
N LEU A 81 27.80 -3.02 12.25
CA LEU A 81 27.62 -4.38 12.75
C LEU A 81 28.93 -5.18 12.54
N SER A 82 29.35 -5.95 13.55
CA SER A 82 30.56 -6.78 13.56
C SER A 82 30.24 -8.26 13.71
#